data_AF-A0A381V8X6-F1
#
_entry.id   AF-A0A381V8X6-F1
#
_cell.length_a   1.000
_cell.length_b   1.000
_cell.length_c   1.000
_cell.angle_alpha   90.00
_cell.angle_beta   90.00
_cell.angle_gamma   90.00
#
_symmetry.space_group_name_H-M   'P 1'
#
loop_
_entity.id
_entity.type
_entity.pdbx_description
1 polymer ?
#
loop_
_entity_poly.entity_id
_entity_poly.type
_entity_poly.pdbx_seq_one_letter_code
_entity_poly.pdbx_strand_id
1 'polypeptide(L)'
;MKLIENIASELGISRDDFIPYGAYKAKLSLSAIKKERRGKLVVVTGITPTPAGEGKTTTVVGLAQAMGKMKKNVVATLREPSLGPIFGIKGGGTGGGASKVEPEDEVNIHFTGDAHAVGSAHNLLVALTDNVAQRNKIKGFSSQGVTIRRVTDVEERSLRSVLTGLGGKANAPLRETGFDIVTASEVMAILALSSSLEDLRERL
;
A
#
# COMPACT_ATOMS: atom_id res chain seq x y z
N MET A 1 2.38 14.68 -20.14
CA MET A 1 2.04 14.75 -18.70
C MET A 1 1.82 16.21 -18.32
N LYS A 2 1.02 16.49 -17.28
CA LYS A 2 0.81 17.83 -16.73
C LYS A 2 1.46 17.89 -15.34
N LEU A 3 1.91 19.07 -14.91
CA LEU A 3 2.32 19.29 -13.53
C LEU A 3 1.18 18.95 -12.57
N ILE A 4 1.51 18.39 -11.41
CA ILE A 4 0.50 17.98 -10.43
C ILE A 4 -0.33 19.16 -9.94
N GLU A 5 0.26 20.35 -9.88
CA GLU A 5 -0.44 21.59 -9.50
C GLU A 5 -1.56 21.94 -10.48
N ASN A 6 -1.37 21.68 -11.78
CA ASN A 6 -2.40 21.89 -12.79
C ASN A 6 -3.56 20.90 -12.62
N ILE A 7 -3.24 19.64 -12.31
CA ILE A 7 -4.26 18.61 -12.04
C ILE A 7 -5.05 18.95 -10.78
N ALA A 8 -4.36 19.38 -9.70
CA ALA A 8 -4.99 19.79 -8.45
C ALA A 8 -5.94 20.99 -8.67
N SER A 9 -5.50 21.99 -9.45
CA SER A 9 -6.31 23.15 -9.82
C SER A 9 -7.57 22.77 -10.62
N GLU A 10 -7.44 21.86 -11.60
CA GLU A 10 -8.58 21.33 -12.37
C GLU A 10 -9.61 20.60 -11.48
N LEU A 11 -9.19 20.06 -10.34
CA LEU A 11 -10.04 19.41 -9.33
C LEU A 11 -10.53 20.37 -8.23
N GLY A 12 -10.11 21.65 -8.26
CA GLY A 12 -10.45 22.64 -7.24
C GLY A 12 -9.77 22.42 -5.89
N ILE A 13 -8.57 21.83 -5.90
CA ILE A 13 -7.75 21.56 -4.71
C ILE A 13 -6.76 22.72 -4.52
N SER A 14 -6.76 23.34 -3.33
CA SER A 14 -5.85 24.47 -3.03
C SER A 14 -4.40 24.02 -2.91
N ARG A 15 -3.45 24.94 -3.09
CA ARG A 15 -2.01 24.64 -2.96
C ARG A 15 -1.63 24.16 -1.55
N ASP A 16 -2.34 24.62 -0.54
CA ASP A 16 -2.14 24.25 0.87
C ASP A 16 -2.75 22.89 1.23
N ASP A 17 -3.59 22.34 0.35
CA ASP A 17 -4.31 21.08 0.56
C ASP A 17 -3.54 19.86 0.05
N PHE A 18 -2.35 20.06 -0.54
CA PHE A 18 -1.51 18.96 -1.01
C PHE A 18 -0.01 19.20 -0.83
N ILE A 19 0.71 18.10 -0.67
CA ILE A 19 2.16 18.04 -0.51
C ILE A 19 2.73 17.40 -1.78
N PRO A 20 3.43 18.15 -2.64
CA PRO A 20 4.05 17.59 -3.84
C PRO A 20 5.19 16.63 -3.49
N TYR A 21 5.31 15.57 -4.28
CA TYR A 21 6.43 14.64 -4.28
C TYR A 21 7.07 14.73 -5.66
N GLY A 22 7.90 15.75 -5.87
CA GLY A 22 8.37 16.11 -7.21
C GLY A 22 7.26 16.81 -8.03
N ALA A 23 7.42 16.82 -9.35
CA ALA A 23 6.60 17.66 -10.24
C ALA A 23 5.24 17.05 -10.63
N TYR A 24 5.08 15.73 -10.53
CA TYR A 24 3.99 14.98 -11.17
C TYR A 24 3.12 14.15 -10.22
N LYS A 25 3.39 14.19 -8.91
CA LYS A 25 2.62 13.46 -7.89
C LYS A 25 2.56 14.25 -6.58
N ALA A 26 1.52 14.01 -5.79
CA ALA A 26 1.31 14.68 -4.52
C ALA A 26 0.47 13.81 -3.58
N LYS A 27 0.60 14.05 -2.27
CA LYS A 27 -0.36 13.56 -1.26
C LYS A 27 -1.33 14.66 -0.91
N LEU A 28 -2.60 14.32 -0.71
CA LEU A 28 -3.58 15.25 -0.15
C LEU A 28 -3.44 15.29 1.37
N SER A 29 -3.50 16.48 1.94
CA SER A 29 -3.57 16.68 3.38
C SER A 29 -4.89 16.10 3.92
N LEU A 30 -4.87 15.47 5.10
CA LEU A 30 -6.10 14.91 5.70
C LEU A 30 -7.18 15.99 5.93
N SER A 31 -6.78 17.22 6.21
CA SER A 31 -7.66 18.39 6.34
C SER A 31 -8.43 18.73 5.05
N ALA A 32 -7.92 18.31 3.89
CA ALA A 32 -8.57 18.54 2.60
C ALA A 32 -9.75 17.59 2.35
N ILE A 33 -9.86 16.50 3.11
CA ILE A 33 -10.91 15.48 2.95
C ILE A 33 -12.22 15.99 3.55
N LYS A 34 -13.05 16.63 2.73
CA LYS A 34 -14.39 17.12 3.11
C LYS A 34 -15.43 16.01 3.02
N LYS A 35 -16.23 15.83 4.08
CA LYS A 35 -17.25 14.75 4.17
C LYS A 35 -18.50 14.94 3.29
N GLU A 36 -18.69 16.13 2.70
CA GLU A 36 -20.03 16.58 2.30
C GLU A 36 -20.42 16.33 0.83
N ARG A 37 -19.50 15.97 -0.07
CA ARG A 37 -19.82 15.84 -1.50
C ARG A 37 -19.79 14.39 -2.00
N ARG A 38 -20.97 13.78 -2.17
CA ARG A 38 -21.11 12.44 -2.76
C ARG A 38 -21.31 12.52 -4.28
N GLY A 39 -20.39 11.91 -5.02
CA GLY A 39 -20.53 11.66 -6.46
C GLY A 39 -21.19 10.30 -6.75
N LYS A 40 -21.28 9.92 -8.03
CA LYS A 40 -21.63 8.55 -8.41
C LYS A 40 -20.40 7.66 -8.26
N LEU A 41 -20.55 6.51 -7.59
CA LEU A 41 -19.51 5.49 -7.50
C LEU A 41 -19.75 4.44 -8.60
N VAL A 42 -18.74 4.23 -9.45
CA VAL A 42 -18.75 3.18 -10.46
C VAL A 42 -17.69 2.16 -10.08
N VAL A 43 -18.13 0.92 -9.83
CA VAL A 43 -17.22 -0.20 -9.50
C VAL A 43 -16.95 -0.99 -10.77
N VAL A 44 -15.68 -1.12 -11.12
CA VAL A 44 -15.23 -1.96 -12.24
C VAL A 44 -14.73 -3.29 -11.67
N THR A 45 -15.27 -4.38 -12.19
CA THR A 45 -14.88 -5.75 -11.84
C THR A 45 -14.60 -6.55 -13.12
N GLY A 46 -14.10 -7.78 -12.98
CA GLY A 46 -13.92 -8.70 -14.10
C GLY A 46 -14.33 -10.11 -13.73
N ILE A 47 -14.32 -10.97 -14.74
CA ILE A 47 -14.50 -12.42 -14.58
C ILE A 47 -13.31 -13.03 -13.81
N THR A 48 -13.43 -14.33 -13.49
CA THR A 48 -12.32 -15.12 -12.94
C THR A 48 -11.06 -14.92 -13.80
N PRO A 49 -9.91 -14.54 -13.20
CA PRO A 49 -8.69 -14.28 -13.95
C PRO A 49 -8.22 -15.50 -14.75
N THR A 50 -7.72 -15.22 -15.95
CA THR A 50 -7.15 -16.20 -16.89
C THR A 50 -5.73 -15.78 -17.26
N PRO A 51 -4.87 -16.71 -17.73
CA PRO A 51 -3.53 -16.36 -18.21
C PRO A 51 -3.50 -15.37 -19.38
N ALA A 52 -4.61 -15.20 -20.10
CA ALA A 52 -4.71 -14.26 -21.22
C ALA A 52 -4.71 -12.78 -20.77
N GLY A 53 -5.11 -12.51 -19.52
CA GLY A 53 -5.21 -11.17 -18.95
C GLY A 53 -6.49 -10.44 -19.37
N GLU A 54 -7.21 -9.87 -18.40
CA GLU A 54 -8.51 -9.23 -18.66
C GLU A 54 -8.43 -7.70 -18.81
N GLY A 55 -7.28 -7.08 -18.53
CA GLY A 55 -7.10 -5.64 -18.72
C GLY A 55 -7.94 -4.75 -17.79
N LYS A 56 -8.36 -5.24 -16.61
CA LYS A 56 -9.23 -4.51 -15.66
C LYS A 56 -8.76 -3.08 -15.37
N THR A 57 -7.47 -2.90 -15.04
CA THR A 57 -6.90 -1.57 -14.76
C THR A 57 -6.94 -0.67 -16.00
N THR A 58 -6.60 -1.22 -17.17
CA THR A 58 -6.69 -0.51 -18.46
C THR A 58 -8.11 -0.03 -18.72
N THR A 59 -9.12 -0.84 -18.42
CA THR A 59 -10.53 -0.46 -18.53
C THR A 59 -10.90 0.67 -17.57
N VAL A 60 -10.44 0.65 -16.32
CA VAL A 60 -10.69 1.73 -15.34
C VAL A 60 -10.12 3.06 -15.84
N VAL A 61 -8.86 3.05 -16.28
CA VAL A 61 -8.19 4.26 -16.78
C VAL A 61 -8.87 4.75 -18.05
N GLY A 62 -9.16 3.85 -18.99
CA GLY A 62 -9.83 4.18 -20.25
C GLY A 62 -11.24 4.75 -20.04
N LEU A 63 -12.00 4.21 -19.09
CA LEU A 63 -13.32 4.72 -18.72
C LEU A 63 -13.23 6.15 -18.17
N ALA A 64 -12.29 6.41 -17.26
CA ALA A 64 -12.09 7.75 -16.72
C ALA A 64 -11.67 8.75 -17.81
N GLN A 65 -10.74 8.35 -18.71
CA GLN A 65 -10.34 9.15 -19.87
C GLN A 65 -11.55 9.47 -20.78
N ALA A 66 -12.39 8.49 -21.08
CA ALA A 66 -13.58 8.66 -21.91
C ALA A 66 -14.60 9.61 -21.26
N MET A 67 -14.87 9.43 -19.96
CA MET A 67 -15.77 10.32 -19.20
C MET A 67 -15.23 11.76 -19.15
N GLY A 68 -13.91 11.94 -19.01
CA GLY A 68 -13.25 13.24 -19.08
C GLY A 68 -13.43 13.90 -20.46
N LYS A 69 -13.29 13.15 -21.56
CA LYS A 69 -13.59 13.64 -22.93
C LYS A 69 -15.05 14.07 -23.09
N MET A 70 -15.97 13.44 -22.38
CA MET A 70 -17.39 13.82 -22.31
C MET A 70 -17.66 14.99 -21.35
N LYS A 71 -16.62 15.68 -20.87
CA LYS A 71 -16.68 16.81 -19.92
C LYS A 71 -17.37 16.45 -18.60
N LYS A 72 -17.25 15.20 -18.15
CA LYS A 72 -17.67 14.79 -16.80
C LYS A 72 -16.50 14.97 -15.84
N ASN A 73 -16.79 15.47 -14.63
CA ASN A 73 -15.83 15.45 -13.53
C ASN A 73 -15.72 14.01 -13.01
N VAL A 74 -14.56 13.39 -13.18
CA VAL A 74 -14.31 11.97 -12.92
C VAL A 74 -12.88 11.81 -12.39
N VAL A 75 -12.73 10.90 -11.43
CA VAL A 75 -11.44 10.50 -10.86
C VAL A 75 -11.39 8.97 -10.84
N ALA A 76 -10.28 8.39 -11.28
CA ALA A 76 -10.01 6.97 -11.15
C ALA A 76 -9.25 6.73 -9.83
N THR A 77 -9.71 5.76 -9.05
CA THR A 77 -9.02 5.29 -7.83
C THR A 77 -8.49 3.88 -8.07
N LEU A 78 -7.20 3.68 -7.88
CA LEU A 78 -6.50 2.42 -8.10
C LEU A 78 -5.67 2.05 -6.87
N ARG A 79 -5.31 0.77 -6.75
CA ARG A 79 -4.36 0.30 -5.73
C ARG A 79 -2.93 0.55 -6.19
N GLU A 80 -2.06 0.92 -5.25
CA GLU A 80 -0.61 0.90 -5.48
C GLU A 80 -0.16 -0.55 -5.73
N PRO A 81 0.62 -0.82 -6.80
CA PRO A 81 1.22 -2.13 -7.03
C PRO A 81 2.32 -2.42 -6.00
N SER A 82 2.47 -3.69 -5.61
CA SER A 82 3.60 -4.12 -4.79
C SER A 82 4.91 -4.05 -5.57
N LEU A 83 6.01 -3.69 -4.92
CA LEU A 83 7.32 -3.57 -5.55
C LEU A 83 7.88 -4.92 -6.01
N GLY A 84 7.78 -5.95 -5.16
CA GLY A 84 8.35 -7.27 -5.43
C GLY A 84 7.93 -7.87 -6.80
N PRO A 85 6.63 -7.98 -7.10
CA PRO A 85 6.15 -8.58 -8.34
C PRO A 85 6.58 -7.88 -9.63
N ILE A 86 6.94 -6.59 -9.57
CA ILE A 86 7.42 -5.81 -10.73
C ILE A 86 8.76 -6.36 -11.25
N PHE A 87 9.60 -6.87 -10.35
CA PHE A 87 10.87 -7.52 -10.71
C PHE A 87 10.72 -9.03 -11.00
N GLY A 88 9.50 -9.54 -10.92
CA GLY A 88 9.15 -10.93 -11.20
C GLY A 88 8.45 -11.09 -12.55
N ILE A 89 7.31 -11.77 -12.55
CA ILE A 89 6.53 -12.13 -13.76
C ILE A 89 5.37 -11.15 -14.01
N LYS A 90 4.95 -10.37 -13.01
CA LYS A 90 3.77 -9.51 -13.12
C LYS A 90 4.12 -8.16 -13.73
N GLY A 91 3.32 -7.73 -14.71
CA GLY A 91 3.37 -6.37 -15.24
C GLY A 91 2.84 -5.32 -14.27
N GLY A 92 2.99 -4.05 -14.66
CA GLY A 92 2.63 -2.89 -13.85
C GLY A 92 1.16 -2.79 -13.44
N GLY A 93 0.91 -2.16 -12.29
CA GLY A 93 -0.43 -1.89 -11.77
C GLY A 93 -1.10 -0.65 -12.36
N THR A 94 -0.55 -0.11 -13.45
CA THR A 94 -0.77 1.24 -13.99
C THR A 94 -1.69 1.29 -15.21
N GLY A 95 -2.10 0.14 -15.76
CA GLY A 95 -2.89 0.06 -17.00
C GLY A 95 -2.03 -0.39 -18.17
N GLY A 96 -2.38 0.00 -19.40
CA GLY A 96 -1.64 -0.42 -20.59
C GLY A 96 -1.99 0.34 -21.86
N GLY A 97 -1.04 0.35 -22.81
CA GLY A 97 -1.20 1.07 -24.08
C GLY A 97 -1.41 2.57 -23.87
N ALA A 98 -2.43 3.14 -24.51
CA ALA A 98 -2.81 4.55 -24.36
C ALA A 98 -3.62 4.87 -23.07
N SER A 99 -4.03 3.83 -22.33
CA SER A 99 -4.83 3.95 -21.11
C SER A 99 -4.02 3.50 -19.90
N LYS A 100 -3.11 4.38 -19.47
CA LYS A 100 -2.23 4.19 -18.32
C LYS A 100 -2.16 5.41 -17.42
N VAL A 101 -1.80 5.17 -16.17
CA VAL A 101 -1.43 6.19 -15.17
C VAL A 101 0.04 6.54 -15.33
N GLU A 102 0.36 7.82 -15.22
CA GLU A 102 1.72 8.37 -15.32
C GLU A 102 2.05 9.22 -14.09
N PRO A 103 3.30 9.27 -13.62
CA PRO A 103 4.48 8.54 -14.13
C PRO A 103 4.48 7.05 -13.73
N GLU A 104 4.46 6.16 -14.72
CA GLU A 104 4.31 4.71 -14.52
C GLU A 104 5.47 4.08 -13.74
N ASP A 105 6.70 4.50 -14.01
CA ASP A 105 7.92 4.05 -13.36
C ASP A 105 7.92 4.38 -11.87
N GLU A 106 7.51 5.60 -11.51
CA GLU A 106 7.44 5.99 -10.11
C GLU A 106 6.34 5.23 -9.36
N VAL A 107 5.17 5.03 -9.98
CA VAL A 107 4.05 4.27 -9.39
C VAL A 107 4.41 2.80 -9.15
N ASN A 108 5.19 2.19 -10.03
CA ASN A 108 5.57 0.78 -9.91
C ASN A 108 6.76 0.54 -8.96
N ILE A 109 7.48 1.57 -8.53
CA ILE A 109 8.68 1.42 -7.69
C ILE A 109 8.40 1.89 -6.26
N HIS A 110 8.88 3.07 -5.86
CA HIS A 110 8.77 3.54 -4.47
C HIS A 110 7.58 4.47 -4.26
N PHE A 111 6.99 4.94 -5.36
CA PHE A 111 5.91 5.90 -5.42
C PHE A 111 6.03 7.03 -4.41
N THR A 112 5.21 7.01 -3.35
CA THR A 112 5.26 8.00 -2.26
C THR A 112 5.70 7.42 -0.92
N GLY A 113 6.14 6.16 -0.90
CA GLY A 113 6.69 5.47 0.26
C GLY A 113 5.67 4.77 1.16
N ASP A 114 4.45 4.53 0.68
CA ASP A 114 3.36 4.00 1.51
C ASP A 114 3.62 2.55 1.94
N ALA A 115 4.06 1.69 1.01
CA ALA A 115 4.47 0.33 1.34
C ALA A 115 5.63 0.31 2.35
N HIS A 116 6.59 1.24 2.24
CA HIS A 116 7.72 1.37 3.18
C HIS A 116 7.23 1.74 4.59
N ALA A 117 6.29 2.68 4.69
CA ALA A 117 5.71 3.08 5.97
C ALA A 117 4.94 1.94 6.63
N VAL A 118 4.14 1.19 5.86
CA VAL A 118 3.43 0.00 6.35
C VAL A 118 4.40 -1.08 6.81
N GLY A 119 5.44 -1.36 6.01
CA GLY A 119 6.47 -2.34 6.35
C GLY A 119 7.22 -1.97 7.63
N SER A 120 7.55 -0.69 7.79
CA SER A 120 8.21 -0.17 9.00
C SER A 120 7.33 -0.34 10.24
N ALA A 121 6.05 0.08 10.18
CA ALA A 121 5.11 -0.05 11.29
C ALA A 121 4.87 -1.52 11.69
N HIS A 122 4.68 -2.40 10.71
CA HIS A 122 4.48 -3.82 10.96
C HIS A 122 5.72 -4.45 11.62
N ASN A 123 6.91 -4.21 11.07
CA ASN A 123 8.13 -4.79 11.61
C ASN A 123 8.51 -4.22 12.99
N LEU A 124 8.14 -2.97 13.28
CA LEU A 124 8.25 -2.40 14.63
C LEU A 124 7.41 -3.20 15.64
N LEU A 125 6.15 -3.52 15.32
CA LEU A 125 5.30 -4.35 16.19
C LEU A 125 5.91 -5.73 16.46
N VAL A 126 6.45 -6.39 15.43
CA VAL A 126 7.12 -7.69 15.58
C VAL A 126 8.37 -7.58 16.45
N ALA A 127 9.19 -6.53 16.25
CA ALA A 127 10.37 -6.29 17.07
C ALA A 127 10.03 -6.03 18.54
N LEU A 128 8.98 -5.24 18.81
CA LEU A 128 8.48 -4.99 20.17
C LEU A 128 7.93 -6.26 20.80
N THR A 129 7.25 -7.11 20.02
CA THR A 129 6.76 -8.41 20.46
C THR A 129 7.90 -9.31 20.94
N ASP A 130 8.95 -9.49 20.13
CA ASP A 130 10.11 -10.29 20.51
C ASP A 130 10.84 -9.67 21.73
N ASN A 131 10.93 -8.33 21.81
CA ASN A 131 11.55 -7.62 22.93
C ASN A 131 10.82 -7.82 24.26
N VAL A 132 9.50 -7.73 24.25
CA VAL A 132 8.65 -7.94 25.43
C VAL A 132 8.75 -9.39 25.93
N ALA A 133 8.76 -10.36 25.00
CA ALA A 133 8.99 -11.76 25.33
C ALA A 133 10.38 -11.98 25.96
N GLN A 134 11.45 -11.45 25.37
CA GLN A 134 12.82 -11.57 25.91
C GLN A 134 12.94 -10.97 27.32
N ARG A 135 12.31 -9.81 27.54
CA ARG A 135 12.39 -9.08 28.81
C ARG A 135 11.40 -9.59 29.86
N ASN A 136 10.56 -10.58 29.54
CA ASN A 136 9.50 -11.10 30.41
C ASN A 136 8.63 -9.98 31.02
N LYS A 137 8.30 -8.95 30.22
CA LYS A 137 7.55 -7.77 30.72
C LYS A 137 6.06 -8.05 30.92
N ILE A 138 5.51 -9.03 30.21
CA ILE A 138 4.12 -9.47 30.35
C ILE A 138 4.15 -10.89 30.90
N LYS A 139 3.49 -11.10 32.04
CA LYS A 139 3.42 -12.41 32.69
C LYS A 139 2.70 -13.41 31.77
N GLY A 140 3.33 -14.54 31.49
CA GLY A 140 2.79 -15.58 30.62
C GLY A 140 2.97 -15.32 29.12
N PHE A 141 3.57 -14.20 28.72
CA PHE A 141 3.91 -13.94 27.32
C PHE A 141 5.30 -14.50 27.00
N SER A 142 5.38 -15.34 25.97
CA SER A 142 6.64 -15.93 25.51
C SER A 142 6.73 -15.86 23.98
N SER A 143 7.90 -16.15 23.42
CA SER A 143 8.07 -16.22 21.96
C SER A 143 7.38 -17.42 21.30
N GLN A 144 6.94 -18.40 22.11
CA GLN A 144 6.23 -19.58 21.63
C GLN A 144 4.78 -19.23 21.28
N GLY A 145 4.30 -19.70 20.13
CA GLY A 145 2.94 -19.48 19.67
C GLY A 145 2.66 -18.08 19.11
N VAL A 146 3.65 -17.20 19.03
CA VAL A 146 3.48 -15.90 18.37
C VAL A 146 3.31 -16.09 16.86
N THR A 147 2.15 -15.70 16.36
CA THR A 147 1.74 -15.90 14.96
C THR A 147 2.17 -14.78 14.01
N ILE A 148 2.38 -13.55 14.52
CA ILE A 148 2.74 -12.40 13.67
C ILE A 148 4.14 -12.58 13.06
N ARG A 149 4.20 -12.63 11.74
CA ARG A 149 5.43 -12.76 10.94
C ARG A 149 6.03 -11.39 10.65
N ARG A 150 7.23 -11.30 10.08
CA ARG A 150 7.76 -10.02 9.56
C ARG A 150 7.21 -9.77 8.14
N VAL A 151 7.43 -8.58 7.61
CA VAL A 151 7.07 -8.27 6.22
C VAL A 151 8.21 -7.64 5.45
N THR A 152 8.22 -7.88 4.13
CA THR A 152 9.13 -7.24 3.18
C THR A 152 8.43 -7.08 1.83
N ASP A 153 8.74 -6.04 1.06
CA ASP A 153 8.10 -5.80 -0.24
C ASP A 153 8.95 -6.34 -1.40
N VAL A 154 9.46 -7.56 -1.24
CA VAL A 154 10.27 -8.27 -2.23
C VAL A 154 9.79 -9.70 -2.41
N GLU A 155 9.96 -10.26 -3.61
CA GLU A 155 9.62 -11.66 -3.90
C GLU A 155 10.74 -12.60 -3.44
N GLU A 156 10.83 -12.86 -2.14
CA GLU A 156 11.87 -13.71 -1.57
C GLU A 156 11.29 -14.98 -0.90
N ARG A 157 11.37 -16.12 -1.62
CA ARG A 157 10.84 -17.40 -1.12
C ARG A 157 11.65 -17.99 0.04
N SER A 158 12.94 -17.67 0.14
CA SER A 158 13.84 -18.13 1.22
C SER A 158 13.41 -17.65 2.60
N LEU A 159 12.69 -16.54 2.69
CA LEU A 159 12.25 -15.97 3.97
C LEU A 159 10.92 -16.54 4.49
N ARG A 160 10.29 -17.49 3.79
CA ARG A 160 8.99 -18.04 4.20
C ARG A 160 9.04 -18.75 5.56
N SER A 161 10.17 -19.37 5.88
CA SER A 161 10.43 -20.03 7.15
C SER A 161 11.88 -19.76 7.57
N VAL A 162 12.06 -19.11 8.70
CA VAL A 162 13.38 -18.72 9.24
C VAL A 162 13.43 -18.96 10.74
N LEU A 163 14.63 -19.21 11.26
CA LEU A 163 14.91 -19.19 12.70
C LEU A 163 15.58 -17.87 13.06
N THR A 164 14.97 -17.11 13.98
CA THR A 164 15.53 -15.86 14.51
C THR A 164 16.01 -16.04 15.93
N GLY A 165 16.90 -15.15 16.38
CA GLY A 165 17.39 -15.13 17.77
C GLY A 165 18.43 -16.20 18.11
N LEU A 166 19.17 -16.66 17.09
CA LEU A 166 20.36 -17.51 17.25
C LEU A 166 21.51 -16.72 17.85
N GLY A 167 22.46 -17.40 18.51
CA GLY A 167 23.64 -16.76 19.12
C GLY A 167 23.55 -16.53 20.64
N GLY A 168 22.64 -17.25 21.32
CA GLY A 168 22.55 -17.26 22.78
C GLY A 168 21.70 -16.13 23.37
N LYS A 169 21.80 -15.94 24.69
CA LYS A 169 20.89 -15.08 25.49
C LYS A 169 20.85 -13.62 25.02
N ALA A 170 21.95 -13.10 24.48
CA ALA A 170 22.02 -11.73 23.97
C ALA A 170 21.10 -11.49 22.76
N ASN A 171 20.88 -12.53 21.93
CA ASN A 171 20.10 -12.46 20.71
C ASN A 171 18.68 -13.05 20.87
N ALA A 172 18.35 -13.56 22.06
CA ALA A 172 17.03 -14.11 22.37
C ALA A 172 15.89 -13.12 22.03
N PRO A 173 14.67 -13.61 21.74
CA PRO A 173 14.24 -14.99 21.86
C PRO A 173 14.49 -15.83 20.60
N LEU A 174 14.84 -17.11 20.79
CA LEU A 174 14.84 -18.09 19.70
C LEU A 174 13.39 -18.30 19.24
N ARG A 175 13.16 -18.18 17.94
CA ARG A 175 11.81 -18.28 17.37
C ARG A 175 11.83 -18.74 15.92
N GLU A 176 10.97 -19.71 15.58
CA GLU A 176 10.62 -20.01 14.20
C GLU A 176 9.55 -19.02 13.73
N THR A 177 9.80 -18.37 12.60
CA THR A 177 8.92 -17.35 12.03
C THR A 177 9.11 -17.30 10.51
N GLY A 178 8.66 -16.24 9.86
CA GLY A 178 8.89 -16.00 8.44
C GLY A 178 8.62 -14.55 8.07
N PHE A 179 8.69 -14.29 6.77
CA PHE A 179 8.30 -13.03 6.17
C PHE A 179 7.14 -13.26 5.20
N ASP A 180 6.21 -12.31 5.20
CA ASP A 180 5.17 -12.18 4.19
C ASP A 180 5.42 -10.94 3.33
N ILE A 181 4.76 -10.88 2.17
CA ILE A 181 4.81 -9.67 1.36
C ILE A 181 4.07 -8.53 2.09
N VAL A 182 4.57 -7.29 2.02
CA VAL A 182 3.97 -6.13 2.73
C VAL A 182 2.48 -5.97 2.45
N THR A 183 2.01 -6.30 1.24
CA THR A 183 0.58 -6.22 0.90
C THR A 183 -0.30 -7.27 1.57
N ALA A 184 0.29 -8.31 2.17
CA ALA A 184 -0.42 -9.28 3.02
C ALA A 184 -0.49 -8.85 4.50
N SER A 185 0.16 -7.74 4.87
CA SER A 185 0.14 -7.19 6.23
C SER A 185 -1.27 -6.81 6.67
N GLU A 186 -1.66 -7.16 7.90
CA GLU A 186 -2.89 -6.65 8.51
C GLU A 186 -2.85 -5.12 8.67
N VAL A 187 -1.67 -4.53 8.90
CA VAL A 187 -1.48 -3.07 8.92
C VAL A 187 -1.88 -2.45 7.57
N MET A 188 -1.64 -3.13 6.44
CA MET A 188 -2.09 -2.67 5.12
C MET A 188 -3.62 -2.69 5.01
N ALA A 189 -4.25 -3.77 5.49
CA ALA A 189 -5.70 -3.90 5.48
C ALA A 189 -6.36 -2.85 6.38
N ILE A 190 -5.83 -2.64 7.58
CA ILE A 190 -6.27 -1.60 8.52
C ILE A 190 -6.14 -0.22 7.86
N LEU A 191 -4.98 0.10 7.26
CA LEU A 191 -4.78 1.38 6.57
C LEU A 191 -5.81 1.61 5.46
N ALA A 192 -6.12 0.59 4.66
CA ALA A 192 -7.09 0.68 3.56
C ALA A 192 -8.55 0.82 4.04
N LEU A 193 -8.85 0.41 5.27
CA LEU A 193 -10.19 0.44 5.86
C LEU A 193 -10.40 1.57 6.87
N SER A 194 -9.34 2.32 7.20
CA SER A 194 -9.39 3.41 8.18
C SER A 194 -10.01 4.66 7.58
N SER A 195 -10.82 5.34 8.39
CA SER A 195 -11.54 6.57 8.02
C SER A 195 -10.92 7.85 8.59
N SER A 196 -10.05 7.72 9.60
CA SER A 196 -9.25 8.81 10.17
C SER A 196 -7.98 8.28 10.83
N LEU A 197 -7.13 9.19 11.33
CA LEU A 197 -5.94 8.82 12.09
C LEU A 197 -6.29 8.20 13.45
N GLU A 198 -7.38 8.63 14.06
CA GLU A 198 -7.91 8.08 15.31
C GLU A 198 -8.42 6.65 15.10
N ASP A 199 -9.23 6.42 14.07
CA ASP A 199 -9.73 5.08 13.68
C ASP A 199 -8.58 4.13 13.33
N LEU A 200 -7.55 4.62 12.62
CA LEU A 200 -6.32 3.86 12.37
C LEU A 200 -5.63 3.42 13.66
N ARG A 201 -5.50 4.32 14.63
CA ARG A 201 -4.86 4.01 15.93
C ARG A 201 -5.68 3.05 16.78
N GLU A 202 -7.01 3.07 16.69
CA GLU A 202 -7.88 2.16 17.44
C GLU A 202 -7.86 0.74 16.86
N ARG A 203 -7.71 0.62 15.54
CA ARG A 203 -7.65 -0.68 14.85
C ARG A 203 -6.31 -1.40 15.00
N LEU A 204 -5.21 -0.65 15.17
CA LEU A 204 -3.86 -1.19 15.38
C LEU A 204 -3.66 -1.68 16.82
#